data_AF-A0A2R6RQJ4-F1
#
_entry.id   AF-A0A2R6RQJ4-F1
#
_cell.length_a   1.000
_cell.length_b   1.000
_cell.length_c   1.000
_cell.angle_alpha   90.00
_cell.angle_beta   90.00
_cell.angle_gamma   90.00
#
_symmetry.space_group_name_H-M   'P 1'
#
loop_
_entity.id
_entity.type
_entity.pdbx_description
1 polymer ?
#
loop_
_entity_poly.entity_id
_entity_poly.type
_entity_poly.pdbx_seq_one_letter_code
_entity_poly.pdbx_strand_id
1 'polypeptide(L)'
;MSDAKFDGADMTEIVMSKVYVVGASFKGVDFSTAGLDRVNFGKANLQGAVIRNIVLSGSTFDEARLEDAVFEDTIIGYIDLQKICRNTTIGAEGRAELECQ
;
A
#
# COMPACT_ATOMS: atom_id res chain seq x y z
N MET A 1 13.82 6.54 3.66
CA MET A 1 13.22 7.85 3.33
C MET A 1 12.09 8.11 4.32
N SER A 2 12.40 8.12 5.61
CA SER A 2 11.37 8.30 6.63
C SER A 2 10.80 9.71 6.56
N ASP A 3 9.49 9.85 6.77
CA ASP A 3 8.78 11.13 6.80
C ASP A 3 8.83 11.97 5.50
N ALA A 4 9.21 11.35 4.38
CA ALA A 4 9.20 12.00 3.07
C ALA A 4 7.76 12.24 2.58
N LYS A 5 7.56 13.27 1.75
CA LYS A 5 6.25 13.59 1.15
C LYS A 5 6.30 13.38 -0.36
N PHE A 6 5.47 12.47 -0.84
CA PHE A 6 5.26 12.12 -2.24
C PHE A 6 3.80 12.30 -2.66
N ASP A 7 3.01 13.06 -1.89
CA ASP A 7 1.58 13.25 -2.15
C ASP A 7 1.31 13.73 -3.58
N GLY A 8 0.42 13.04 -4.29
CA GLY A 8 0.06 13.32 -5.68
C GLY A 8 1.19 13.12 -6.71
N ALA A 9 2.33 12.52 -6.31
CA ALA A 9 3.35 12.13 -7.27
C ALA A 9 2.83 10.98 -8.14
N ASP A 10 3.17 11.03 -9.43
CA ASP A 10 3.03 9.87 -10.31
C ASP A 10 4.18 8.91 -10.01
N MET A 11 3.83 7.74 -9.49
CA MET A 11 4.76 6.65 -9.19
C MET A 11 4.39 5.38 -9.98
N THR A 12 3.70 5.55 -11.11
CA THR A 12 3.45 4.44 -12.03
C THR A 12 4.76 3.81 -12.45
N GLU A 13 4.81 2.47 -12.49
CA GLU A 13 6.00 1.67 -12.83
C GLU A 13 7.23 1.84 -11.90
N ILE A 14 7.12 2.53 -10.75
CA ILE A 14 8.25 2.65 -9.83
C ILE A 14 8.69 1.28 -9.32
N VAL A 15 9.99 1.06 -9.19
CA VAL A 15 10.53 -0.15 -8.57
C VAL A 15 11.07 0.17 -7.19
N MET A 16 10.40 -0.33 -6.16
CA MET A 16 10.83 -0.28 -4.77
C MET A 16 11.04 -1.70 -4.25
N SER A 17 12.31 -2.09 -4.07
CA SER A 17 12.68 -3.36 -3.44
C SER A 17 13.48 -3.11 -2.16
N LYS A 18 13.02 -3.68 -1.03
CA LYS A 18 13.69 -3.63 0.28
C LYS A 18 13.90 -2.20 0.80
N VAL A 19 12.92 -1.32 0.57
CA VAL A 19 12.98 0.10 0.94
C VAL A 19 12.24 0.36 2.25
N TYR A 20 12.76 1.29 3.04
CA TYR A 20 12.12 1.80 4.26
C TYR A 20 11.55 3.20 4.03
N VAL A 21 10.22 3.30 4.02
CA VAL A 21 9.44 4.55 3.84
C VAL A 21 8.50 4.78 5.03
N VAL A 22 9.00 4.46 6.22
CA VAL A 22 8.24 4.57 7.46
C VAL A 22 7.83 6.02 7.71
N GLY A 23 6.55 6.26 7.98
CA GLY A 23 6.00 7.61 8.20
C GLY A 23 5.91 8.50 6.96
N ALA A 24 6.32 8.02 5.78
CA ALA A 24 6.22 8.80 4.55
C ALA A 24 4.76 8.98 4.10
N SER A 25 4.48 10.04 3.36
CA SER A 25 3.17 10.34 2.81
C SER A 25 3.14 10.09 1.31
N PHE A 26 2.18 9.29 0.88
CA PHE A 26 1.88 8.87 -0.48
C PHE A 26 0.39 9.11 -0.78
N LYS A 27 -0.17 10.20 -0.25
CA LYS A 27 -1.59 10.49 -0.38
C LYS A 27 -1.95 10.69 -1.85
N GLY A 28 -2.94 9.92 -2.33
CA GLY A 28 -3.41 10.01 -3.72
C GLY A 28 -2.37 9.60 -4.78
N VAL A 29 -1.32 8.87 -4.39
CA VAL A 29 -0.30 8.38 -5.32
C VAL A 29 -0.85 7.21 -6.13
N ASP A 30 -0.52 7.19 -7.42
CA ASP A 30 -0.77 6.05 -8.30
C ASP A 30 0.46 5.13 -8.32
N PHE A 31 0.31 3.91 -7.81
CA PHE A 31 1.30 2.84 -7.87
C PHE A 31 0.97 1.83 -8.97
N SER A 32 0.05 2.12 -9.90
CA SER A 32 -0.29 1.21 -10.98
C SER A 32 0.98 0.70 -11.66
N THR A 33 1.04 -0.63 -11.87
CA THR A 33 2.17 -1.35 -12.47
C THR A 33 3.52 -1.22 -11.74
N ALA A 34 3.56 -0.68 -10.53
CA ALA A 34 4.79 -0.58 -9.74
C ALA A 34 5.30 -1.96 -9.25
N GLY A 35 6.61 -2.07 -9.09
CA GLY A 35 7.26 -3.21 -8.46
C GLY A 35 7.49 -2.97 -6.97
N LEU A 36 6.62 -3.50 -6.10
CA LEU A 36 6.68 -3.32 -4.64
C LEU A 36 7.08 -4.62 -3.92
N ASP A 37 8.38 -4.82 -3.71
CA ASP A 37 8.94 -6.00 -3.04
C ASP A 37 9.57 -5.64 -1.69
N ARG A 38 9.07 -6.24 -0.60
CA ARG A 38 9.62 -6.08 0.76
C ARG A 38 9.74 -4.61 1.20
N VAL A 39 8.74 -3.80 0.90
CA VAL A 39 8.72 -2.38 1.26
C VAL A 39 8.09 -2.20 2.64
N ASN A 40 8.71 -1.41 3.50
CA ASN A 40 8.16 -1.07 4.81
C ASN A 40 7.41 0.27 4.74
N PHE A 41 6.09 0.19 4.67
CA PHE A 41 5.14 1.31 4.73
C PHE A 41 4.62 1.58 6.15
N GLY A 42 5.35 1.16 7.19
CA GLY A 42 4.92 1.34 8.57
C GLY A 42 4.61 2.81 8.89
N LYS A 43 3.45 3.10 9.48
CA LYS A 43 2.98 4.47 9.76
C LYS A 43 2.86 5.39 8.54
N ALA A 44 3.02 4.87 7.32
CA ALA A 44 2.94 5.67 6.11
C ALA A 44 1.49 6.10 5.85
N ASN A 45 1.33 7.24 5.18
CA ASN A 45 0.03 7.72 4.75
C ASN A 45 -0.24 7.35 3.29
N LEU A 46 -1.07 6.33 3.06
CA LEU A 46 -1.47 5.83 1.75
C LEU A 46 -2.93 6.17 1.45
N GLN A 47 -3.48 7.20 2.10
CA GLN A 47 -4.88 7.60 1.90
C GLN A 47 -5.14 7.90 0.41
N GLY A 48 -6.14 7.25 -0.18
CA GLY A 48 -6.51 7.43 -1.58
C GLY A 48 -5.48 6.92 -2.58
N ALA A 49 -4.47 6.16 -2.14
CA ALA A 49 -3.47 5.60 -3.05
C ALA A 49 -4.10 4.51 -3.93
N VAL A 50 -3.68 4.45 -5.19
CA VAL A 50 -4.13 3.43 -6.15
C VAL A 50 -3.06 2.37 -6.28
N ILE A 51 -3.37 1.14 -5.87
CA ILE A 51 -2.47 -0.01 -5.92
C ILE A 51 -3.12 -0.99 -6.91
N ARG A 52 -2.75 -0.88 -8.19
CA ARG A 52 -3.36 -1.66 -9.28
C ARG A 52 -2.35 -2.44 -10.10
N ASN A 53 -2.66 -3.70 -10.41
CA ASN A 53 -1.83 -4.56 -11.28
C ASN A 53 -0.39 -4.72 -10.72
N ILE A 54 -0.29 -5.02 -9.42
CA ILE A 54 0.99 -5.16 -8.70
C ILE A 54 1.06 -6.54 -8.04
N VAL A 55 2.28 -7.06 -7.90
CA VAL A 55 2.57 -8.18 -6.99
C VAL A 55 3.16 -7.63 -5.71
N LEU A 56 2.41 -7.68 -4.61
CA LEU A 56 2.87 -7.32 -3.28
C LEU A 56 3.42 -8.56 -2.57
N SER A 57 4.73 -8.55 -2.28
CA SER A 57 5.38 -9.63 -1.54
C SER A 57 6.25 -9.10 -0.42
N GLY A 58 5.99 -9.55 0.82
CA GLY A 58 6.83 -9.25 1.98
C GLY A 58 6.82 -7.79 2.43
N SER A 59 5.90 -6.98 1.91
CA SER A 59 5.71 -5.58 2.30
C SER A 59 4.87 -5.49 3.59
N THR A 60 5.10 -4.46 4.40
CA THR A 60 4.42 -4.27 5.70
C THR A 60 3.68 -2.95 5.73
N PHE A 61 2.45 -2.97 6.25
CA PHE A 61 1.54 -1.82 6.34
C PHE A 61 1.13 -1.54 7.80
N ASP A 62 2.01 -1.88 8.75
CA ASP A 62 1.74 -1.75 10.18
C ASP A 62 1.49 -0.28 10.56
N GLU A 63 0.34 0.00 11.18
CA GLU A 63 -0.10 1.38 11.50
C GLU A 63 -0.20 2.33 10.29
N ALA A 64 -0.15 1.80 9.05
CA ALA A 64 -0.33 2.62 7.86
C ALA A 64 -1.77 3.12 7.75
N ARG A 65 -1.95 4.26 7.11
CA ARG A 65 -3.25 4.87 6.82
C ARG A 65 -3.69 4.49 5.42
N LEU A 66 -4.71 3.64 5.32
CA LEU A 66 -5.22 3.03 4.09
C LEU A 66 -6.67 3.48 3.78
N GLU A 67 -7.13 4.59 4.36
CA GLU A 67 -8.43 5.16 4.05
C GLU A 67 -8.53 5.43 2.54
N ASP A 68 -9.62 4.99 1.91
CA ASP A 68 -9.88 5.16 0.47
C ASP A 68 -8.78 4.57 -0.47
N ALA A 69 -7.87 3.74 0.04
CA ALA A 69 -6.89 3.06 -0.79
C ALA A 69 -7.57 1.96 -1.62
N VAL A 70 -7.21 1.90 -2.90
CA VAL A 70 -7.81 0.96 -3.86
C VAL A 70 -6.83 -0.17 -4.14
N PHE A 71 -7.29 -1.42 -4.04
CA PHE A 71 -6.50 -2.62 -4.32
C PHE A 71 -7.18 -3.43 -5.43
N GLU A 72 -6.83 -3.13 -6.68
CA GLU A 72 -7.44 -3.78 -7.85
C GLU A 72 -6.39 -4.62 -8.59
N ASP A 73 -6.76 -5.80 -9.08
CA ASP A 73 -5.86 -6.69 -9.83
C ASP A 73 -4.49 -6.92 -9.14
N THR A 74 -4.47 -6.89 -7.81
CA THR A 74 -3.24 -6.97 -7.03
C THR A 74 -3.08 -8.37 -6.45
N ILE A 75 -1.90 -8.96 -6.64
CA ILE A 75 -1.56 -10.27 -6.09
C ILE A 75 -0.92 -10.04 -4.73
N ILE A 76 -1.59 -10.50 -3.66
CA ILE A 76 -1.12 -10.38 -2.28
C ILE A 76 -0.99 -11.79 -1.68
N GLY A 77 0.16 -12.07 -1.07
CA GLY A 77 0.36 -13.33 -0.34
C GLY A 77 -0.55 -13.43 0.89
N TYR A 78 -1.00 -14.64 1.23
CA TYR A 78 -1.93 -14.89 2.35
C TYR A 78 -1.51 -14.21 3.67
N ILE A 79 -0.22 -14.26 4.02
CA ILE A 79 0.31 -13.65 5.26
C ILE A 79 0.20 -12.12 5.21
N ASP A 80 0.49 -11.52 4.07
CA ASP A 80 0.48 -10.07 3.91
C ASP A 80 -0.96 -9.53 3.84
N LEU A 81 -1.86 -10.29 3.20
CA LEU A 81 -3.29 -10.01 3.20
C LEU A 81 -3.86 -9.97 4.62
N GLN A 82 -3.56 -10.98 5.44
CA GLN A 82 -3.98 -11.03 6.85
C GLN A 82 -3.51 -9.81 7.66
N LYS A 83 -2.31 -9.28 7.37
CA LYS A 83 -1.82 -8.04 8.02
C LYS A 83 -2.60 -6.82 7.55
N ILE A 84 -2.85 -6.70 6.24
CA ILE A 84 -3.63 -5.59 5.67
C ILE A 84 -5.07 -5.60 6.21
N CYS A 85 -5.72 -6.77 6.27
CA CYS A 85 -7.09 -6.90 6.77
C CYS A 85 -7.24 -6.53 8.27
N ARG A 86 -6.17 -6.67 9.07
CA ARG A 86 -6.15 -6.22 10.47
C ARG A 86 -6.03 -4.71 10.62
N ASN A 87 -5.69 -4.00 9.54
CA ASN A 87 -5.67 -2.54 9.56
C ASN A 87 -7.11 -2.02 9.76
N THR A 88 -7.27 -1.08 10.68
CA THR A 88 -8.59 -0.51 11.03
C THR A 88 -8.99 0.67 10.15
N THR A 89 -8.04 1.24 9.39
CA THR A 89 -8.26 2.42 8.54
C THR A 89 -8.80 2.07 7.16
N ILE A 90 -8.63 0.82 6.72
CA ILE A 90 -9.16 0.39 5.42
C ILE A 90 -10.69 0.49 5.40
N GLY A 91 -11.22 1.09 4.34
CA GLY A 91 -12.66 1.25 4.13
C GLY A 91 -13.38 -0.06 3.88
N ALA A 92 -14.71 -0.03 3.92
CA ALA A 92 -15.55 -1.20 3.63
C ALA A 92 -15.33 -1.73 2.19
N GLU A 93 -15.15 -0.83 1.22
CA GLU A 93 -14.87 -1.17 -0.18
C GLU A 93 -13.51 -1.88 -0.32
N GLY A 94 -12.43 -1.27 0.19
CA GLY A 94 -11.11 -1.92 0.17
C GLY A 94 -11.06 -3.26 0.90
N ARG A 95 -11.85 -3.46 1.97
CA ARG A 95 -11.99 -4.78 2.60
C ARG A 95 -12.70 -5.80 1.71
N ALA A 96 -13.71 -5.36 0.95
CA ALA A 96 -14.42 -6.22 0.03
C ALA A 96 -13.53 -6.59 -1.17
N GLU A 97 -12.77 -5.64 -1.71
CA GLU A 97 -11.78 -5.86 -2.79
C GLU A 97 -10.72 -6.89 -2.38
N LEU A 98 -10.24 -6.80 -1.14
CA LEU A 98 -9.25 -7.70 -0.57
C LEU A 98 -9.83 -9.02 -0.04
N GLU A 99 -11.15 -9.22 -0.13
CA GLU A 99 -11.86 -10.37 0.44
C GLU A 99 -11.49 -10.64 1.92
N CYS A 100 -11.33 -9.57 2.70
CA CYS A 100 -11.03 -9.67 4.12
C CYS A 100 -12.21 -10.32 4.87
N GLN A 101 -11.99 -11.53 5.39
CA GLN A 101 -12.97 -12.27 6.22
C GLN A 101 -12.93 -11.83 7.69
#